data_AF-A0A5J4PRN1-F1
#
_entry.id   AF-A0A5J4PRN1-F1
#
_cell.length_a   1.000
_cell.length_b   1.000
_cell.length_c   1.000
_cell.angle_alpha   90.00
_cell.angle_beta   90.00
_cell.angle_gamma   90.00
#
_symmetry.space_group_name_H-M   'P 1'
#
loop_
_entity.id
_entity.type
_entity.pdbx_description
1 polymer ?
#
loop_
_entity_poly.entity_id
_entity_poly.type
_entity_poly.pdbx_seq_one_letter_code
_entity_poly.pdbx_strand_id
1 'polypeptide(L)' 'MWENIKETASYLKKRISSEPKTAIILGTGLGSLVEEITGKYEIDYREIPHFPVSTVEGHSGKLIFGKLGGKEIMAMQG' A
#
# COMPACT_ATOMS: atom_id res chain seq x y z
N MET A 1 6.79 17.20 9.87
CA MET A 1 6.03 16.77 8.68
C MET A 1 6.94 16.25 7.57
N TRP A 2 7.85 17.06 7.01
CA TRP A 2 8.78 16.60 5.96
C TRP A 2 9.65 15.42 6.40
N GLU A 3 10.22 15.47 7.60
CA GLU A 3 11.04 14.37 8.12
C GLU A 3 10.23 13.09 8.35
N ASN A 4 8.99 13.19 8.84
CA ASN A 4 8.09 12.04 8.96
C ASN A 4 7.86 11.36 7.60
N ILE A 5 7.62 12.14 6.54
CA ILE A 5 7.42 11.61 5.18
C ILE A 5 8.67 10.87 4.68
N LYS A 6 9.87 11.44 4.91
CA LYS A 6 11.13 10.77 4.55
C LYS A 6 11.33 9.47 5.31
N GLU A 7 11.00 9.45 6.60
CA GLU A 7 11.13 8.26 7.43
C GLU A 7 10.18 7.15 6.95
N THR A 8 8.92 7.47 6.69
CA THR A 8 7.94 6.57 6.06
C THR A 8 8.46 6.04 4.73
N ALA A 9 8.94 6.91 3.83
CA ALA A 9 9.44 6.51 2.53
C ALA A 9 10.69 5.61 2.63
N SER A 10 11.62 5.91 3.55
CA SER A 10 12.80 5.10 3.80
C SER A 10 12.45 3.73 4.37
N TYR A 11 11.48 3.68 5.30
CA TYR A 11 10.95 2.45 5.87
C TYR A 11 10.39 1.52 4.79
N LEU A 12 9.62 2.06 3.85
CA LEU A 12 9.03 1.32 2.74
C LEU A 12 10.09 0.86 1.73
N LYS A 13 10.99 1.74 1.31
CA LYS A 13 12.07 1.41 0.35
C LYS A 13 12.98 0.27 0.81
N LYS A 14 13.14 0.06 2.12
CA LYS A 14 13.94 -1.04 2.66
C LYS A 14 13.23 -2.40 2.61
N ARG A 15 11.91 -2.42 2.45
CA ARG A 15 11.07 -3.63 2.49
C ARG A 15 10.58 -4.08 1.12
N ILE A 16 10.54 -3.17 0.16
CA ILE A 16 10.10 -3.47 -1.20
C ILE A 16 11.30 -3.59 -2.13
N SER A 17 11.26 -4.57 -3.04
CA SER A 17 12.26 -4.72 -4.09
C SER A 17 11.82 -4.12 -5.43
N SER A 18 10.55 -3.69 -5.53
CA SER A 18 9.98 -3.07 -6.73
C SER A 18 10.02 -1.54 -6.64
N GLU A 19 10.00 -0.89 -7.80
CA GLU A 19 9.91 0.56 -7.91
C GLU A 19 8.63 0.94 -8.68
N PRO A 20 7.45 0.74 -8.06
CA PRO A 20 6.18 0.95 -8.73
C PRO A 20 6.04 2.41 -9.16
N LYS A 21 5.71 2.62 -10.44
CA LYS A 21 5.45 3.96 -11.02
C LYS A 21 3.99 4.38 -10.92
N THR A 22 3.12 3.45 -10.53
CA THR A 22 1.68 3.64 -10.44
C THR A 22 1.21 3.33 -9.03
N ALA A 23 0.45 4.26 -8.45
CA ALA A 23 -0.23 4.09 -7.17
C ALA A 23 -1.75 4.08 -7.38
N ILE A 24 -2.46 3.20 -6.68
CA ILE A 24 -3.92 3.07 -6.73
C ILE A 24 -4.47 3.24 -5.30
N ILE A 25 -5.50 4.05 -5.11
CA ILE A 25 -6.22 4.15 -3.83
C ILE A 25 -7.56 3.44 -4.01
N LEU A 26 -7.78 2.38 -3.24
CA LEU A 26 -8.99 1.56 -3.27
C LEU A 26 -9.93 2.03 -2.18
N GLY A 27 -10.93 2.83 -2.54
CA GLY A 27 -11.99 3.22 -1.61
C GLY A 27 -13.02 2.11 -1.37
N THR A 28 -14.08 2.48 -0.64
CA THR A 28 -15.17 1.57 -0.26
C THR A 28 -15.75 0.83 -1.47
N GLY A 29 -15.85 -0.50 -1.36
CA GLY A 29 -16.37 -1.39 -2.40
C GLY A 29 -15.37 -1.83 -3.47
N LEU A 30 -14.15 -1.29 -3.48
CA LEU A 30 -13.11 -1.65 -4.46
C LEU A 30 -12.11 -2.69 -3.94
N GLY A 31 -12.35 -3.26 -2.75
CA GLY A 31 -11.46 -4.24 -2.14
C GLY A 31 -11.24 -5.51 -2.98
N SER A 32 -12.20 -5.89 -3.82
CA SER A 32 -12.07 -7.05 -4.71
C SER A 32 -10.94 -6.92 -5.74
N LEU A 33 -10.53 -5.69 -6.09
CA LEU A 33 -9.41 -5.48 -7.01
C LEU A 33 -8.09 -6.03 -6.44
N VAL A 34 -7.99 -6.14 -5.12
CA VAL A 34 -6.82 -6.74 -4.47
C VAL A 34 -6.62 -8.18 -4.91
N GLU A 35 -7.69 -8.94 -5.17
CA GLU A 35 -7.58 -10.35 -5.60
C GLU A 35 -6.92 -10.51 -6.97
N GLU A 36 -6.99 -9.49 -7.82
CA GLU A 36 -6.36 -9.48 -9.15
C GLU A 36 -4.87 -9.09 -9.12
N ILE A 37 -4.36 -8.63 -7.97
CA ILE A 37 -2.94 -8.28 -7.81
C ILE A 37 -2.12 -9.56 -7.66
N THR A 38 -1.11 -9.73 -8.49
CA THR A 38 -0.21 -10.91 -8.46
C THR A 38 1.11 -10.57 -7.80
N GLY A 39 1.75 -11.57 -7.17
CA GLY A 39 3.03 -11.39 -6.48
C GLY A 39 2.96 -10.38 -5.33
N LYS A 40 1.87 -10.40 -4.56
CA LYS A 40 1.58 -9.41 -3.52
C LYS A 40 2.63 -9.45 -2.40
N TYR A 41 3.03 -8.27 -1.97
CA TYR A 41 3.68 -8.02 -0.69
C TYR A 41 2.86 -6.96 0.05
N GLU A 42 2.35 -7.30 1.22
CA GLU A 42 1.42 -6.47 1.98
C GLU A 42 2.09 -5.97 3.27
N ILE A 43 1.84 -4.71 3.60
CA ILE A 43 2.29 -4.09 4.85
C ILE A 43 1.07 -3.45 5.51
N ASP A 44 0.75 -3.84 6.74
CA ASP A 44 -0.30 -3.19 7.51
C ASP A 44 0.09 -1.74 7.81
N TYR A 45 -0.85 -0.79 7.67
CA TYR A 45 -0.60 0.64 7.94
C TYR A 45 -0.06 0.87 9.36
N ARG A 46 -0.42 0.01 10.32
CA ARG A 46 0.03 0.05 11.71
C ARG A 46 1.53 -0.21 11.87
N GLU A 47 2.15 -0.88 10.92
CA GLU A 47 3.60 -1.13 10.93
C GLU A 47 4.37 0.03 10.30
N ILE A 48 3.71 0.87 9.51
CA ILE A 48 4.36 1.94 8.77
C ILE A 48 4.49 3.18 9.68
N PRO A 49 5.72 3.68 9.95
CA PRO A 49 5.91 4.87 10.77
C PRO A 49 5.14 6.07 10.21
N HIS A 50 4.47 6.82 11.09
CA HIS A 50 3.72 8.04 10.78
C HIS A 50 2.55 7.86 9.81
N PHE A 51 2.17 6.63 9.50
CA PHE A 51 1.07 6.35 8.57
C PHE A 51 -0.28 6.41 9.29
N PRO A 52 -1.32 6.97 8.65
CA PRO A 52 -2.65 6.96 9.23
C PRO A 52 -3.19 5.52 9.31
N VAL A 53 -3.81 5.19 10.44
CA VAL A 53 -4.50 3.90 10.61
C VAL A 53 -5.95 4.07 10.18
N SER A 54 -6.45 3.19 9.32
CA SER A 54 -7.87 3.23 8.97
C SER A 54 -8.73 2.81 10.15
N THR A 55 -9.77 3.57 10.43
CA THR A 55 -10.75 3.32 11.50
C THR A 55 -12.13 2.98 10.94
N VAL A 56 -12.26 2.88 9.61
CA VAL A 56 -13.55 2.62 8.93
C VAL A 56 -13.72 1.12 8.76
N GLU A 57 -14.92 0.63 9.07
CA GLU A 57 -15.30 -0.77 8.86
C GLU A 57 -15.25 -1.12 7.36
N GLY A 58 -14.56 -2.20 7.01
CA GLY A 58 -14.34 -2.61 5.62
C GLY A 58 -13.05 -2.06 4.97
N HIS A 59 -12.31 -1.19 5.65
CA HIS A 59 -10.97 -0.77 5.22
C HIS A 59 -9.91 -1.63 5.90
N SER A 60 -9.28 -2.55 5.16
CA SER A 60 -8.27 -3.46 5.71
C SER A 60 -7.04 -2.72 6.26
N GLY A 61 -6.76 -1.51 5.77
CA GLY A 61 -5.67 -0.68 6.25
C GLY A 61 -4.30 -1.23 5.82
N LYS A 62 -4.17 -1.59 4.55
CA LYS A 62 -2.96 -2.25 4.01
C LYS A 62 -2.38 -1.50 2.83
N LEU A 63 -1.04 -1.43 2.78
CA LEU A 63 -0.28 -1.00 1.61
C LEU A 63 0.22 -2.25 0.88
N ILE A 64 -0.20 -2.41 -0.37
CA ILE A 64 0.02 -3.61 -1.17
C ILE A 64 0.93 -3.27 -2.32
N PHE A 65 2.00 -4.05 -2.50
CA PHE A 65 2.90 -3.98 -3.64
C PHE A 65 2.71 -5.23 -4.48
N GLY A 66 2.68 -5.12 -5.79
CA GLY A 66 2.51 -6.29 -6.66
C GLY A 66 2.40 -5.91 -8.12
N LYS A 67 1.78 -6.79 -8.91
CA LYS A 67 1.55 -6.57 -10.34
C LYS A 67 0.08 -6.65 -10.69
N LEU A 68 -0.42 -5.67 -11.43
CA LEU A 68 -1.76 -5.66 -12.02
C LEU A 68 -1.63 -5.45 -13.54
N GLY A 69 -2.20 -6.37 -14.33
CA GLY A 69 -2.02 -6.35 -15.79
C GLY A 69 -0.54 -6.38 -16.22
N GLY A 70 0.32 -7.09 -15.47
CA GLY A 70 1.75 -7.19 -15.70
C GLY A 70 2.58 -5.96 -15.30
N LYS A 71 1.95 -4.88 -14.82
CA LYS A 71 2.64 -3.65 -14.39
C LYS A 71 2.83 -3.63 -12.88
N GLU A 72 4.00 -3.19 -12.42
CA GLU A 72 4.27 -2.97 -11.00
C GLU A 72 3.42 -1.82 -10.46
N ILE A 73 2.71 -2.10 -9.36
CA ILE A 73 1.82 -1.14 -8.71
C ILE A 73 2.05 -1.13 -7.20
N MET A 74 1.65 -0.02 -6.60
CA MET A 74 1.35 0.09 -5.17
C MET A 74 -0.15 0.37 -5.03
N ALA A 75 -0.85 -0.34 -4.15
CA ALA A 75 -2.26 -0.13 -3.86
C ALA A 75 -2.47 0.14 -2.37
N MET A 76 -3.30 1.12 -2.07
CA MET A 76 -3.79 1.42 -0.72
C MET A 76 -5.16 0.76 -0.57
N GLN A 77 -5.28 -0.26 0.28
CA GLN A 77 -6.53 -0.97 0.57
C GLN A 77 -7.12 -0.41 1.87
N GLY A 78 -8.02 0.53 1.71
CA GLY A 78 -8.69 1.28 2.78
C GLY A 78 -9.36 2.48 2.15
#